data_AF-A0A7V1ZG81-F1
#
_entry.id   AF-A0A7V1ZG81-F1
#
_cell.length_a   1.000
_cell.length_b   1.000
_cell.length_c   1.000
_cell.angle_alpha   90.00
_cell.angle_beta   90.00
_cell.angle_gamma   90.00
#
_symmetry.space_group_name_H-M   'P 1'
#
loop_
_entity.id
_entity.type
_entity.pdbx_description
1 polymer ?
#
loop_
_entity_poly.entity_id
_entity_poly.type
_entity_poly.pdbx_seq_one_letter_code
_entity_poly.pdbx_strand_id
1 'polypeptide(L)'
;MESFIEFHSRSSGIYLSVRSVLYRKRTKYQEILVFENDFFGRVLALDNLIMTTTKDEFIYHEMLSHIPMKSHPNPKSILVIGGGDGGTLREVLKYPIDKAYLVEID
;
A
#
# COMPACT_ATOMS: atom_id res chain seq x y z
N MET A 1 12.84 -10.12 -19.90
CA MET A 1 11.68 -9.75 -19.09
C MET A 1 12.04 -10.16 -17.68
N GLU A 2 12.19 -9.19 -16.78
CA GLU A 2 12.52 -9.48 -15.38
C GLU A 2 11.29 -10.03 -14.66
N SER A 3 11.50 -10.70 -13.53
CA SER A 3 10.44 -11.22 -12.69
C SER A 3 10.63 -10.78 -11.25
N PHE A 4 9.52 -10.63 -10.55
CA PHE A 4 9.46 -10.37 -9.12
C PHE A 4 8.78 -11.57 -8.44
N ILE A 5 9.40 -12.08 -7.39
CA ILE A 5 8.87 -13.21 -6.62
C ILE A 5 8.81 -12.80 -5.15
N GLU A 6 7.61 -12.81 -4.59
CA GLU A 6 7.38 -12.67 -3.16
C GLU A 6 7.19 -14.04 -2.55
N PHE A 7 8.03 -14.43 -1.59
CA PHE A 7 7.85 -15.68 -0.86
C PHE A 7 7.04 -15.44 0.41
N HIS A 8 5.90 -16.13 0.55
CA HIS A 8 5.11 -16.13 1.79
C HIS A 8 5.59 -17.23 2.75
N SER A 9 6.16 -18.30 2.20
CA SER A 9 6.76 -19.41 2.94
C SER A 9 7.84 -20.10 2.11
N ARG A 10 8.41 -21.20 2.62
CA ARG A 10 9.36 -22.03 1.86
C ARG A 10 8.74 -22.72 0.64
N SER A 11 7.42 -22.85 0.59
CA SER A 11 6.69 -23.62 -0.43
C SER A 11 5.60 -22.82 -1.14
N SER A 12 5.41 -21.55 -0.79
CA SER A 12 4.37 -20.70 -1.39
C SER A 12 4.84 -19.25 -1.56
N GLY A 13 4.34 -18.61 -2.60
CA GLY A 13 4.65 -17.23 -2.94
C GLY A 13 3.84 -16.76 -4.14
N ILE A 14 4.04 -15.50 -4.51
CA ILE A 14 3.45 -14.84 -5.67
C ILE A 14 4.54 -14.53 -6.67
N TYR A 15 4.24 -14.75 -7.95
CA TYR A 15 5.08 -14.38 -9.08
C TYR A 15 4.41 -13.26 -9.88
N LEU A 16 5.14 -12.20 -10.17
CA LEU A 16 4.72 -11.12 -11.07
C LEU A 16 5.77 -10.89 -12.17
N SER A 17 5.31 -10.74 -13.41
CA SER A 17 6.17 -10.25 -14.50
C SER A 17 6.50 -8.77 -14.28
N VAL A 18 7.76 -8.39 -14.54
CA VAL A 18 8.21 -7.00 -14.49
C VAL A 18 8.35 -6.51 -15.93
N ARG A 19 7.50 -5.55 -16.31
CA ARG A 19 7.57 -4.87 -17.61
C ARG A 19 8.68 -3.83 -17.60
N SER A 20 8.71 -2.98 -16.58
CA SER A 20 9.70 -1.91 -16.42
C SER A 20 9.89 -1.58 -14.94
N VAL A 21 11.11 -1.30 -14.50
CA VAL A 21 11.37 -0.74 -13.17
C VAL A 21 11.28 0.78 -13.26
N LEU A 22 10.38 1.36 -12.46
CA LEU A 22 10.15 2.81 -12.43
C LEU A 22 11.02 3.50 -11.38
N TYR A 23 11.27 2.83 -10.26
CA TYR A 23 12.05 3.37 -9.17
C TYR A 23 12.63 2.23 -8.33
N ARG A 24 13.89 2.37 -7.92
CA ARG A 24 14.53 1.48 -6.95
C ARG A 24 15.48 2.26 -6.06
N LYS A 25 15.32 2.18 -4.75
CA LYS A 25 16.20 2.86 -3.79
C LYS A 25 16.24 2.13 -2.46
N ARG A 26 17.45 1.98 -1.91
CA ARG A 26 17.65 1.62 -0.50
C ARG A 26 17.61 2.89 0.34
N THR A 27 16.68 2.99 1.27
CA THR A 27 16.62 4.06 2.26
C THR A 27 17.38 3.65 3.52
N LYS A 28 17.30 4.46 4.58
CA LYS A 28 17.81 4.08 5.90
C LYS A 28 17.04 2.88 6.48
N TYR A 29 15.80 2.66 6.05
CA TYR A 29 14.87 1.72 6.67
C TYR A 29 14.66 0.46 5.83
N GLN A 30 14.57 0.57 4.50
CA GLN A 30 14.14 -0.53 3.63
C GLN A 30 14.58 -0.34 2.17
N GLU A 31 14.46 -1.38 1.34
CA GLU A 31 14.49 -1.23 -0.12
C GLU A 31 13.09 -0.90 -0.65
N ILE A 32 12.97 0.22 -1.37
CA ILE A 32 11.78 0.61 -2.11
C ILE A 32 11.96 0.18 -3.57
N LEU A 33 10.98 -0.56 -4.09
CA LEU A 33 10.89 -0.92 -5.49
C LEU A 33 9.51 -0.55 -6.04
N VAL A 34 9.48 0.19 -7.14
CA VAL A 34 8.26 0.45 -7.91
C VAL A 34 8.47 -0.03 -9.34
N PHE A 35 7.57 -0.86 -9.83
CA PHE A 35 7.64 -1.41 -11.18
C PHE A 35 6.27 -1.48 -11.85
N GLU A 36 6.27 -1.59 -13.17
CA GLU A 36 5.06 -1.85 -13.96
C GLU A 36 4.87 -3.35 -14.19
N ASN A 37 3.64 -3.80 -13.98
CA ASN A 37 3.14 -5.14 -14.30
C ASN A 37 1.95 -5.01 -15.25
N ASP A 38 1.86 -5.92 -16.23
CA ASP A 38 0.83 -5.84 -17.28
C ASP A 38 -0.60 -6.07 -16.77
N PHE A 39 -0.77 -6.83 -15.69
CA PHE A 39 -2.09 -7.11 -15.14
C PHE A 39 -2.47 -6.16 -14.00
N PHE A 40 -1.59 -5.93 -13.03
CA PHE A 40 -1.83 -5.17 -11.80
C PHE A 40 -1.51 -3.67 -11.90
N GLY A 41 -0.92 -3.22 -13.02
CA GLY A 41 -0.47 -1.84 -13.19
C GLY A 41 0.83 -1.58 -12.41
N ARG A 42 0.91 -0.47 -11.68
CA ARG A 42 2.11 -0.19 -10.86
C ARG A 42 2.05 -0.97 -9.57
N VAL A 43 3.17 -1.58 -9.21
CA VAL A 43 3.37 -2.36 -7.99
C VAL A 43 4.40 -1.64 -7.14
N LEU A 44 4.04 -1.38 -5.87
CA LEU A 44 4.97 -0.93 -4.83
C LEU A 44 5.35 -2.15 -3.99
N ALA A 45 6.65 -2.40 -3.87
CA ALA A 45 7.19 -3.42 -2.99
C ALA A 45 8.25 -2.81 -2.05
N LEU A 46 8.25 -3.27 -0.80
CA LEU A 46 9.20 -2.90 0.23
C LEU A 46 9.91 -4.16 0.73
N ASP A 47 11.25 -4.19 0.68
CA ASP A 47 12.07 -5.35 1.05
C ASP A 47 11.58 -6.69 0.41
N ASN A 48 11.19 -6.63 -0.86
CA ASN A 48 10.65 -7.74 -1.66
C ASN A 48 9.26 -8.27 -1.23
N LEU A 49 8.50 -7.50 -0.45
CA LEU A 49 7.09 -7.76 -0.15
C LEU A 49 6.22 -6.75 -0.88
N ILE A 50 5.16 -7.20 -1.55
CA ILE A 50 4.19 -6.32 -2.21
C ILE A 50 3.40 -5.58 -1.14
N MET A 51 3.41 -4.26 -1.24
CA MET A 51 2.60 -3.41 -0.36
C MET A 51 1.25 -3.12 -1.00
N THR A 52 1.26 -2.73 -2.27
CA THR A 52 0.03 -2.36 -2.97
C THR A 52 0.21 -2.41 -4.49
N THR A 53 -0.91 -2.59 -5.20
CA THR A 53 -0.95 -2.45 -6.66
C THR A 53 -2.06 -1.50 -7.07
N THR A 54 -1.84 -0.71 -8.12
CA THR A 54 -2.82 0.28 -8.57
C THR A 54 -4.16 -0.31 -9.02
N LYS A 55 -4.21 -1.61 -9.35
CA LYS A 55 -5.44 -2.25 -9.82
C LYS A 55 -6.37 -2.65 -8.68
N ASP A 56 -5.83 -3.06 -7.53
CA ASP A 56 -6.59 -3.71 -6.46
C ASP A 56 -6.39 -3.09 -5.08
N GLU A 57 -5.57 -2.05 -4.94
CA GLU A 57 -5.32 -1.32 -3.68
C GLU A 57 -6.61 -0.90 -2.96
N PHE A 58 -7.66 -0.58 -3.72
CA PHE A 58 -8.94 -0.16 -3.17
C PHE A 58 -9.56 -1.23 -2.26
N ILE A 59 -9.35 -2.53 -2.57
CA ILE A 59 -9.89 -3.63 -1.74
C ILE A 59 -9.32 -3.55 -0.33
N TYR A 60 -8.00 -3.36 -0.23
CA TYR A 60 -7.31 -3.25 1.05
C TYR A 60 -7.68 -1.94 1.77
N HIS A 61 -7.58 -0.80 1.08
CA HIS A 61 -7.77 0.51 1.70
C HIS A 61 -9.22 0.78 2.11
N GLU A 62 -10.21 0.37 1.32
CA GLU A 62 -11.63 0.52 1.68
C GLU A 62 -11.96 -0.34 2.90
N MET A 63 -11.51 -1.59 2.95
CA MET A 63 -11.78 -2.47 4.09
C MET A 63 -11.09 -1.99 5.36
N LEU A 64 -9.84 -1.55 5.25
CA LEU A 64 -9.08 -1.02 6.38
C LEU A 64 -9.68 0.27 6.94
N SER A 65 -10.26 1.11 6.08
CA SER A 65 -10.71 2.45 6.46
C SER A 65 -12.20 2.51 6.78
N HIS A 66 -13.06 1.94 5.94
CA HIS A 66 -14.50 2.13 6.04
C HIS A 66 -15.13 1.38 7.21
N ILE A 67 -14.62 0.20 7.56
CA ILE A 67 -15.12 -0.59 8.71
C ILE A 67 -15.00 0.20 10.02
N PRO A 68 -13.81 0.69 10.44
CA PRO A 68 -13.71 1.48 11.66
C PRO A 68 -14.46 2.82 11.56
N MET A 69 -14.42 3.49 10.40
CA MET A 69 -15.08 4.79 10.21
C MET A 69 -16.61 4.70 10.28
N LYS A 70 -17.21 3.58 9.85
CA LYS A 70 -18.67 3.34 9.95
C LYS A 70 -19.08 2.75 11.30
N SER A 71 -18.17 2.09 11.99
CA SER A 71 -18.45 1.50 13.32
C SER A 71 -18.44 2.56 14.43
N HIS A 72 -17.64 3.62 14.28
CA HIS A 72 -17.60 4.72 15.24
C HIS A 72 -18.78 5.68 15.02
N PRO A 73 -19.51 6.11 16.07
CA PRO A 73 -20.72 6.93 15.91
C PRO A 73 -20.44 8.35 15.36
N ASN A 74 -19.26 8.91 15.62
CA ASN A 74 -18.87 10.24 15.14
C ASN A 74 -17.34 10.38 15.05
N PRO A 75 -16.68 9.77 14.06
CA PRO A 75 -15.22 9.86 13.92
C PRO A 75 -14.80 11.28 13.52
N LYS A 76 -13.99 11.95 14.35
CA LYS A 76 -13.57 13.35 14.12
C LYS A 76 -12.08 13.56 13.94
N SER A 77 -11.26 12.76 14.60
CA SER A 77 -9.80 12.87 14.62
C SER A 77 -9.19 11.52 14.34
N ILE A 78 -8.52 11.39 13.20
CA ILE A 78 -7.98 10.11 12.75
C ILE A 78 -6.46 10.14 12.75
N LEU A 79 -5.85 9.04 13.18
CA LEU A 79 -4.42 8.79 13.09
C LEU A 79 -4.20 7.56 12.21
N VAL A 80 -3.42 7.73 11.14
CA VAL A 80 -2.89 6.66 10.30
C VAL A 80 -1.40 6.53 10.63
N ILE A 81 -0.97 5.35 11.05
CA ILE A 81 0.43 5.02 11.30
C ILE A 81 0.91 4.12 10.17
N GLY A 82 2.05 4.46 9.57
CA GLY A 82 2.45 3.89 8.28
C GLY A 82 1.62 4.51 7.15
N GLY A 83 1.25 3.72 6.14
CA GLY A 83 0.37 4.16 5.06
C GLY A 83 1.01 5.22 4.15
N GLY A 84 2.34 5.17 3.97
CA GLY A 84 3.10 6.11 3.13
C GLY A 84 2.68 6.15 1.66
N ASP A 85 1.97 5.14 1.15
CA ASP A 85 1.33 5.17 -0.18
C ASP A 85 0.10 6.10 -0.25
N GLY A 86 -0.46 6.46 0.91
CA GLY A 86 -1.56 7.40 1.05
C GLY A 86 -2.96 6.83 0.81
N GLY A 87 -3.10 5.55 0.46
CA GLY A 87 -4.39 4.93 0.16
C GLY A 87 -5.36 4.95 1.34
N THR A 88 -4.91 4.58 2.54
CA THR A 88 -5.74 4.67 3.76
C THR A 88 -6.18 6.11 4.04
N LEU A 89 -5.26 7.08 3.94
CA LEU A 89 -5.59 8.49 4.19
C LEU A 89 -6.63 9.00 3.19
N ARG A 90 -6.50 8.64 1.91
CA ARG A 90 -7.48 8.96 0.86
C ARG A 90 -8.88 8.47 1.23
N GLU A 91 -8.99 7.23 1.71
CA GLU A 91 -10.29 6.65 2.08
C GLU A 91 -10.90 7.29 3.32
N VAL A 92 -10.09 7.58 4.34
CA VAL A 92 -10.53 8.27 5.56
C VAL A 92 -11.05 9.67 5.25
N LEU A 93 -10.40 10.39 4.32
CA LEU A 93 -10.79 11.75 3.92
C LEU A 93 -12.12 11.84 3.16
N LYS A 94 -12.74 10.70 2.80
CA LYS A 94 -14.12 10.68 2.24
C LYS A 94 -15.19 10.98 3.30
N TYR A 95 -14.84 11.03 4.57
CA TYR A 95 -15.76 11.27 5.69
C TYR A 95 -15.63 12.71 6.22
N PRO A 96 -16.69 13.28 6.83
CA PRO A 96 -16.68 14.62 7.41
C PRO A 96 -15.94 14.65 8.77
N ILE A 97 -14.63 14.40 8.72
CA ILE A 97 -13.71 14.49 9.86
C ILE A 97 -13.19 15.93 10.03
N ASP A 98 -12.66 16.24 11.21
CA ASP A 98 -12.10 17.56 11.49
C ASP A 98 -10.57 17.58 11.25
N LYS A 99 -9.90 16.46 11.53
CA LYS A 99 -8.45 16.31 11.33
C LYS A 99 -8.02 14.87 11.05
N ALA A 100 -6.97 14.73 10.24
CA ALA A 100 -6.25 13.48 10.02
C ALA A 100 -4.74 13.70 10.20
N TYR A 101 -4.08 12.76 10.87
CA TYR A 101 -2.63 12.68 10.99
C TYR A 101 -2.14 11.45 10.27
N LEU A 102 -1.14 11.61 9.40
CA LEU A 102 -0.39 10.51 8.82
C LEU A 102 1.02 10.56 9.40
N VAL A 103 1.44 9.48 10.05
CA VAL A 103 2.77 9.36 10.65
C VAL A 103 3.48 8.18 10.01
N GLU A 104 4.41 8.51 9.12
CA GLU A 104 5.23 7.57 8.36
C GLU A 104 6.71 7.84 8.65
N ILE A 105 7.52 6.77 8.71
CA ILE A 105 8.94 6.83 9.06
C ILE A 105 9.85 7.05 7.84
N ASP A 106 9.34 6.78 6.63
CA ASP A 106 10.09 6.86 5.35
C ASP A 106 9.25 7.51 4.23
#